data_AF-A0A524PQ39-F1
#
_entry.id   AF-A0A524PQ39-F1
#
_cell.length_a   1.000
_cell.length_b   1.000
_cell.length_c   1.000
_cell.angle_alpha   90.00
_cell.angle_beta   90.00
_cell.angle_gamma   90.00
#
_symmetry.space_group_name_H-M   'P 1'
#
loop_
_entity.id
_entity.type
_entity.pdbx_description
1 polymer ?
#
loop_
_entity_poly.entity_id
_entity_poly.type
_entity_poly.pdbx_seq_one_letter_code
_entity_poly.pdbx_strand_id
1 'polypeptide(L)' 'IGIIIEGRGDLHYGMESYSLEEGDTISFSSDIPHVLRNSSSVPLKAIWIITPPKMNYFGETL' A
#
# COMPACT_ATOMS: atom_id res chain seq x y z
N ILE A 1 -7.28 0.38 4.24
CA ILE A 1 -7.08 -1.08 4.47
C ILE A 1 -6.45 -1.65 3.22
N GLY A 2 -5.43 -2.49 3.38
CA GLY A 2 -4.76 -3.20 2.29
C GLY A 2 -4.79 -4.71 2.54
N ILE A 3 -4.95 -5.50 1.49
CA ILE A 3 -4.88 -6.96 1.54
C ILE A 3 -3.85 -7.41 0.50
N ILE A 4 -2.81 -8.14 0.92
CA ILE A 4 -1.82 -8.69 -0.01
C ILE A 4 -2.36 -10.01 -0.57
N ILE A 5 -2.47 -10.09 -1.88
CA ILE A 5 -3.05 -11.25 -2.58
C ILE A 5 -2.00 -12.06 -3.35
N GLU A 6 -0.81 -11.52 -3.58
CA GLU A 6 0.31 -12.21 -4.21
C GLU A 6 1.61 -11.46 -3.94
N GLY A 7 2.69 -12.18 -3.66
CA GLY A 7 4.05 -11.62 -3.51
C GLY A 7 4.33 -11.07 -2.11
N ARG A 8 5.38 -10.26 -1.99
CA ARG A 8 5.81 -9.63 -0.73
C ARG A 8 6.21 -8.17 -0.94
N GLY A 9 6.03 -7.36 0.09
CA GLY A 9 6.41 -5.95 0.07
C GLY A 9 6.70 -5.43 1.47
N ASP A 10 7.21 -4.20 1.53
CA ASP A 10 7.41 -3.50 2.79
C ASP A 10 6.51 -2.26 2.80
N LEU A 11 5.73 -2.10 3.87
CA LEU A 11 5.05 -0.86 4.18
C LEU A 11 5.96 0.01 5.04
N HIS A 12 6.50 1.06 4.44
CA HIS A 12 7.13 2.14 5.19
C HIS A 12 6.03 3.05 5.74
N TYR A 13 5.97 3.23 7.05
CA TYR A 13 4.94 4.00 7.75
C TYR A 13 5.60 4.91 8.80
N GLY A 14 5.68 6.20 8.51
CA GLY A 14 6.47 7.13 9.31
C GLY A 14 7.95 6.71 9.32
N MET A 15 8.47 6.35 10.49
CA MET A 15 9.84 5.85 10.68
C MET A 15 9.93 4.32 10.76
N GLU A 16 8.79 3.63 10.77
CA GLU A 16 8.72 2.19 10.91
C GLU A 16 8.61 1.52 9.55
N SER A 17 9.02 0.26 9.48
CA SER A 17 8.86 -0.58 8.29
C SER A 17 8.30 -1.94 8.68
N TYR A 18 7.27 -2.37 7.96
CA TYR A 18 6.58 -3.62 8.18
C TYR A 18 6.66 -4.47 6.93
N SER A 19 7.24 -5.67 7.03
CA SER A 19 7.21 -6.64 5.93
C SER A 19 5.84 -7.30 5.85
N LEU A 20 5.36 -7.48 4.62
CA LEU A 20 4.06 -8.02 4.31
C LEU A 20 4.22 -9.13 3.27
N GLU A 21 3.46 -10.21 3.46
CA GLU A 21 3.40 -11.35 2.56
C GLU A 21 1.97 -11.70 2.16
N GLU A 22 1.82 -12.63 1.23
CA GLU A 22 0.52 -13.10 0.75
C GLU A 22 -0.37 -13.58 1.92
N GLY A 23 -1.60 -13.07 1.96
CA GLY A 23 -2.56 -13.35 3.03
C GLY A 23 -2.58 -12.29 4.13
N ASP A 24 -1.57 -11.43 4.22
CA ASP A 24 -1.56 -10.35 5.21
C ASP A 24 -2.61 -9.29 4.91
N THR A 25 -3.20 -8.76 5.98
CA THR A 25 -4.11 -7.62 5.95
C THR A 25 -3.57 -6.49 6.83
N ILE A 26 -3.61 -5.28 6.30
CA ILE A 26 -3.11 -4.08 6.97
C ILE A 26 -4.17 -2.99 7.08
N SER A 27 -4.20 -2.35 8.25
CA SER A 27 -5.00 -1.16 8.51
C SER A 27 -4.14 -0.14 9.24
N PHE A 28 -4.11 1.09 8.74
CA PHE A 28 -3.30 2.17 9.29
C PHE A 28 -3.95 3.53 8.98
N SER A 29 -3.58 4.57 9.74
CA SER A 29 -4.06 5.93 9.48
C SER A 29 -3.37 6.50 8.24
N SER A 30 -4.13 6.94 7.24
CA SER A 30 -3.55 7.49 6.01
C SER A 30 -2.92 8.88 6.16
N ASP A 31 -3.05 9.50 7.34
CA ASP A 31 -2.48 10.83 7.63
C ASP A 31 -0.99 10.78 7.90
N ILE A 32 -0.47 9.60 8.26
CA ILE A 32 0.96 9.39 8.42
C ILE A 32 1.57 9.08 7.05
N PRO A 33 2.71 9.70 6.67
CA PRO A 33 3.39 9.38 5.42
C PRO A 33 3.65 7.87 5.29
N HIS A 34 3.23 7.30 4.16
CA HIS A 34 3.31 5.87 3.93
C HIS A 34 3.62 5.54 2.47
N VAL A 35 4.41 4.48 2.27
CA VAL A 35 4.77 3.94 0.95
C VAL A 35 4.74 2.42 1.02
N LEU A 36 3.96 1.80 0.14
CA LEU A 36 4.07 0.35 -0.11
C LEU A 36 5.12 0.13 -1.19
N ARG A 37 6.21 -0.55 -0.84
CA ARG A 37 7.30 -0.89 -1.75
C ARG A 37 7.26 -2.38 -2.07
N ASN A 38 7.34 -2.74 -3.35
CA ASN A 38 7.67 -4.10 -3.74
C ASN A 38 9.15 -4.37 -3.42
N SER A 39 9.42 -5.26 -2.47
CA SER A 39 10.76 -5.63 -2.01
C SER A 39 11.23 -6.97 -2.57
N SER A 40 10.63 -7.42 -3.67
CA SER A 40 10.92 -8.67 -4.34
C SER A 40 11.16 -8.50 -5.85
N SER A 41 11.60 -9.57 -6.51
CA SER A 41 11.77 -9.65 -7.95
C SER A 41 10.50 -10.08 -8.69
N VAL A 42 9.41 -10.38 -7.98
CA VAL A 42 8.11 -10.79 -8.53
C VAL A 42 7.09 -9.67 -8.32
N PRO A 43 6.01 -9.60 -9.12
CA PRO A 43 4.95 -8.62 -8.89
C PRO A 43 4.32 -8.77 -7.48
N LEU A 44 4.16 -7.65 -6.80
CA LEU A 44 3.31 -7.53 -5.61
C LEU A 44 1.90 -7.14 -6.06
N LYS A 45 0.89 -7.92 -5.68
CA LYS A 45 -0.52 -7.58 -5.93
C LYS A 45 -1.24 -7.37 -4.61
N ALA A 46 -2.04 -6.30 -4.55
CA ALA A 46 -2.80 -5.95 -3.36
C ALA A 46 -4.16 -5.35 -3.73
N ILE A 47 -5.16 -5.60 -2.87
CA ILE A 47 -6.42 -4.86 -2.88
C ILE A 47 -6.28 -3.70 -1.90
N TRP A 48 -6.54 -2.47 -2.36
CA TRP A 48 -6.43 -1.28 -1.54
C TRP A 48 -7.78 -0.57 -1.40
N ILE A 49 -8.27 -0.49 -0.17
CA ILE A 49 -9.57 0.10 0.19
C ILE A 49 -9.30 1.43 0.90
N ILE A 50 -9.83 2.51 0.33
CA ILE A 50 -9.65 3.88 0.80
C ILE A 50 -11.02 4.51 1.07
N THR A 51 -11.21 5.03 2.29
CA THR A 51 -12.44 5.70 2.73
C THR A 51 -12.11 6.93 3.58
N PRO A 52 -12.68 8.11 3.31
CA PRO A 52 -13.46 8.44 2.12
C PRO A 52 -12.61 8.31 0.85
N PRO A 53 -13.22 8.14 -0.34
CA PRO A 53 -12.47 8.12 -1.58
C PRO A 53 -11.67 9.42 -1.69
N LYS A 54 -10.36 9.33 -1.93
CA LYS A 54 -9.56 10.52 -2.18
C LYS A 54 -9.98 11.11 -3.53
N MET A 55 -10.56 12.31 -3.52
CA MET A 55 -11.00 13.01 -4.72
C MET A 55 -9.80 13.63 -5.43
N ASN A 56 -8.90 12.83 -5.98
CA ASN A 56 -7.83 13.24 -6.88
C ASN A 56 -7.59 12.09 -7.88
N TYR A 57 -8.52 11.94 -8.82
CA TYR A 57 -8.39 11.03 -9.94
C TYR A 57 -8.07 11.85 -11.19
N PHE A 58 -6.85 11.66 -11.71
CA PHE A 58 -6.43 11.96 -13.08
C PHE A 58 -6.66 13.39 -13.59
N GLY A 59 -5.66 14.26 -13.38
CA GLY A 59 -5.34 15.29 -14.35
C GLY A 59 -4.03 14.93 -15.04
N GLU A 60 -4.09 14.34 -16.23
CA GLU A 60 -3.21 14.84 -17.30
C GLU A 60 -3.84 16.20 -17.69
N THR A 61 -3.14 17.32 -17.88
CA THR A 61 -2.06 17.53 -18.85
C THR A 61 -1.33 18.87 -18.55
N LEU A 62 -0.07 18.93 -19.00
CA LEU A 62 0.83 20.08 -19.25
C LEU A 62 1.66 20.65 -18.08
#